data_AF-A0A9W4DC84-F1
#
_entry.id   AF-A0A9W4DC84-F1
#
_cell.length_a   1.000
_cell.length_b   1.000
_cell.length_c   1.000
_cell.angle_alpha   90.00
_cell.angle_beta   90.00
_cell.angle_gamma   90.00
#
_symmetry.space_group_name_H-M   'P 1'
#
loop_
_entity.id
_entity.type
_entity.pdbx_description
1 polymer ?
#
loop_
_entity_poly.entity_id
_entity_poly.type
_entity_poly.pdbx_seq_one_letter_code
_entity_poly.pdbx_strand_id
1 'polypeptide(L)'
;MSDDYKSILVEEASKDDNWDYFREKLLSARSVQKDGQMVKGPRYAVYDFHFQLAAGEGHRDKIVFLAWSPDDSGVKPKMVYASSKDSLKKSLDGFTHDFQLNEPEDIEYDSIVKNIS
;
A
#
# COMPACT_ATOMS: atom_id res chain seq x y z
N MET A 1 4.87 9.84 4.36
CA MET A 1 5.56 10.26 5.61
C MET A 1 5.91 11.74 5.48
N SER A 2 5.89 12.50 6.57
CA SER A 2 6.40 13.88 6.60
C SER A 2 7.86 13.94 6.12
N ASP A 3 8.30 15.08 5.57
CA ASP A 3 9.68 15.34 5.11
C ASP A 3 10.75 15.05 6.19
N ASP A 4 10.35 15.05 7.46
CA ASP A 4 11.20 14.71 8.62
C ASP A 4 11.22 13.21 8.97
N TYR A 5 10.54 12.34 8.22
CA TYR A 5 10.41 10.90 8.48
C TYR A 5 9.83 10.53 9.87
N LYS A 6 9.34 11.50 10.63
CA LYS A 6 8.86 11.33 12.02
C LYS A 6 7.36 11.14 12.15
N SER A 7 6.60 11.28 11.07
CA SER A 7 5.14 11.23 11.13
C SER A 7 4.59 10.55 9.89
N ILE A 8 3.66 9.63 10.11
CA ILE A 8 2.89 9.00 9.05
C ILE A 8 1.66 9.89 8.83
N LEU A 9 1.59 10.48 7.64
CA LEU A 9 0.51 11.35 7.22
C LEU A 9 -0.25 10.61 6.12
N VAL A 10 -1.58 10.71 6.17
CA VAL A 10 -2.45 10.27 5.07
C VAL A 10 -2.27 11.28 3.95
N GLU A 11 -1.68 10.84 2.84
CA GLU A 11 -1.54 11.70 1.66
C GLU A 11 -2.85 11.81 0.90
N GLU A 12 -3.61 10.72 0.88
CA GLU A 12 -4.87 10.67 0.19
C GLU A 12 -5.78 9.61 0.80
N ALA A 13 -7.06 9.92 0.88
CA ALA A 13 -8.11 8.97 1.16
C ALA A 13 -9.20 9.20 0.12
N SER A 14 -9.40 8.22 -0.76
CA SER A 14 -10.57 8.21 -1.64
C SER A 14 -11.59 7.18 -1.15
N LYS A 15 -12.86 7.42 -1.52
CA LYS A 15 -13.96 6.47 -1.35
C LYS A 15 -14.27 5.71 -2.64
N ASP A 16 -13.49 5.93 -3.70
CA ASP A 16 -13.66 5.25 -4.97
C ASP A 16 -13.17 3.79 -4.87
N ASP A 17 -14.02 2.84 -5.23
CA ASP A 17 -13.71 1.42 -5.37
C ASP A 17 -12.93 1.08 -6.66
N ASN A 18 -12.36 2.09 -7.33
CA ASN A 18 -11.63 1.88 -8.57
C ASN A 18 -10.19 1.44 -8.29
N TRP A 19 -9.97 0.14 -8.36
CA TRP A 19 -8.66 -0.48 -8.14
C TRP A 19 -7.56 0.07 -9.07
N ASP A 20 -7.84 0.22 -10.36
CA ASP A 20 -6.83 0.69 -11.33
C ASP A 20 -6.35 2.10 -11.01
N TYR A 21 -7.26 2.98 -10.59
CA TYR A 21 -6.91 4.34 -10.19
C TYR A 21 -6.04 4.35 -8.92
N PHE A 22 -6.44 3.55 -7.92
CA PHE A 22 -5.67 3.38 -6.68
C PHE A 22 -4.26 2.84 -6.97
N ARG A 23 -4.17 1.79 -7.80
CA ARG A 23 -2.91 1.20 -8.24
C ARG A 23 -2.04 2.23 -8.94
N GLU A 24 -2.57 2.93 -9.93
CA GLU A 24 -1.80 3.92 -10.70
C GLU A 24 -1.26 5.03 -9.79
N LYS A 25 -2.04 5.49 -8.81
CA LYS A 25 -1.57 6.44 -7.80
C LYS A 25 -0.45 5.90 -6.95
N LEU A 26 -0.55 4.65 -6.49
CA LEU A 26 0.51 4.04 -5.70
C LEU A 26 1.80 3.88 -6.50
N LEU A 27 1.69 3.45 -7.76
CA LEU A 27 2.82 3.26 -8.67
C LEU A 27 3.47 4.57 -9.12
N SER A 28 2.66 5.62 -9.28
CA SER A 28 3.11 6.97 -9.61
C SER A 28 3.58 7.77 -8.40
N ALA A 29 3.47 7.21 -7.19
CA ALA A 29 3.90 7.89 -5.97
C ALA A 29 5.40 8.14 -5.97
N ARG A 30 5.76 9.43 -5.99
CA ARG A 30 7.14 9.89 -5.96
C ARG A 30 7.47 10.45 -4.59
N SER A 31 8.74 10.36 -4.23
CA SER A 31 9.31 11.02 -3.06
C SER A 31 10.58 11.74 -3.47
N VAL A 32 10.79 12.92 -2.89
CA VAL A 32 12.00 13.71 -3.11
C VAL A 32 13.10 13.13 -2.23
N GLN A 33 14.21 12.72 -2.84
CA GLN A 33 15.41 12.32 -2.10
C GLN A 33 16.17 13.55 -1.59
N LYS A 34 17.12 13.32 -0.68
CA LYS A 34 17.98 14.36 -0.11
C LYS A 34 18.74 15.17 -1.17
N ASP A 35 19.04 14.56 -2.31
CA ASP A 35 19.74 15.19 -3.44
C ASP A 35 18.78 15.97 -4.38
N GLY A 36 17.52 16.15 -4.01
CA GLY A 36 16.51 16.86 -4.80
C GLY A 36 15.91 16.06 -5.97
N GLN A 37 16.37 14.83 -6.19
CA GLN A 37 15.84 13.96 -7.24
C GLN A 37 14.47 13.39 -6.84
N MET A 38 13.52 13.43 -7.76
CA MET A 38 12.24 12.75 -7.63
C MET A 38 12.40 11.30 -8.06
N VAL A 39 12.34 10.39 -7.10
CA VAL A 39 12.38 8.95 -7.33
C VAL A 39 11.06 8.33 -6.91
N LYS A 40 10.85 7.06 -7.27
CA LYS A 40 9.76 6.28 -6.68
C LYS A 40 9.98 6.19 -5.17
N GLY A 41 8.92 6.45 -4.43
CA GLY A 41 8.95 6.45 -2.96
C GLY A 41 8.17 5.28 -2.40
N PRO A 42 8.63 4.64 -1.31
CA PRO A 42 7.80 3.68 -0.60
C PRO A 42 6.57 4.37 -0.03
N ARG A 43 5.42 3.68 -0.03
CA ARG A 43 4.12 4.17 0.44
C ARG A 43 3.35 3.06 1.15
N TYR A 44 2.52 3.48 2.10
CA TYR A 44 1.53 2.62 2.71
C TYR A 44 0.17 2.93 2.13
N ALA A 45 -0.60 1.88 1.87
CA ALA A 45 -1.95 2.02 1.43
C ALA A 45 -2.83 0.99 2.13
N VAL A 46 -4.08 1.34 2.31
CA VAL A 46 -5.10 0.45 2.84
C VAL A 46 -6.23 0.45 1.84
N TYR A 47 -6.66 -0.75 1.45
CA TYR A 47 -7.74 -0.90 0.48
C TYR A 47 -8.75 -1.90 1.03
N ASP A 48 -10.03 -1.57 0.87
CA ASP A 48 -11.13 -2.46 1.23
C ASP A 48 -11.54 -3.28 0.00
N PHE A 49 -11.28 -4.58 0.03
CA PHE A 49 -11.60 -5.48 -1.06
C PHE A 49 -12.98 -6.07 -0.86
N HIS A 50 -13.88 -5.69 -1.75
CA HIS A 50 -15.21 -6.26 -1.89
C HIS A 50 -15.17 -7.34 -2.97
N PHE A 51 -15.22 -8.61 -2.59
CA PHE A 51 -15.25 -9.73 -3.55
C PHE A 51 -16.32 -10.76 -3.18
N GLN A 52 -16.79 -11.46 -4.20
CA GLN A 52 -17.83 -12.46 -4.06
C GLN A 52 -17.21 -13.85 -4.08
N LEU A 53 -17.51 -14.65 -3.06
CA LEU A 53 -17.01 -16.02 -3.04
C LEU A 53 -17.75 -16.86 -4.08
N ALA A 54 -17.01 -17.74 -4.76
CA ALA A 54 -17.62 -18.71 -5.64
C ALA A 54 -18.59 -19.61 -4.86
N ALA A 55 -19.69 -20.00 -5.49
CA ALA A 55 -20.73 -20.89 -4.96
C ALA A 55 -21.72 -20.30 -3.92
N GLY A 56 -22.05 -19.01 -4.02
CA GLY A 56 -23.24 -18.46 -3.32
C GLY A 56 -23.08 -18.27 -1.82
N GLU A 57 -21.85 -18.32 -1.30
CA GLU A 57 -21.52 -18.11 0.11
C GLU A 57 -21.57 -16.63 0.57
N GLY A 58 -21.99 -15.72 -0.32
CA GLY A 58 -22.18 -14.30 -0.02
C GLY A 58 -21.03 -13.40 -0.45
N HIS A 59 -21.10 -12.12 -0.06
CA HIS A 59 -20.05 -11.13 -0.27
C HIS A 59 -19.11 -11.16 0.94
N ARG A 60 -17.80 -11.00 0.69
CA ARG A 60 -16.83 -10.74 1.75
C ARG A 60 -16.12 -9.43 1.48
N ASP A 61 -16.00 -8.68 2.56
CA ASP A 61 -15.27 -7.43 2.63
C ASP A 61 -14.01 -7.71 3.45
N LYS A 62 -12.84 -7.48 2.86
CA LYS A 62 -11.56 -7.65 3.53
C LYS A 62 -10.74 -6.38 3.38
N ILE A 63 -10.46 -5.75 4.51
CA ILE A 63 -9.50 -4.65 4.57
C ILE A 63 -8.09 -5.22 4.49
N VAL A 64 -7.31 -4.72 3.54
CA VAL A 64 -5.95 -5.17 3.26
C VAL A 64 -4.98 -4.01 3.40
N PHE A 65 -3.86 -4.27 4.08
CA PHE A 65 -2.75 -3.35 4.20
C PHE A 65 -1.70 -3.64 3.12
N LEU A 66 -1.37 -2.64 2.32
CA LEU A 66 -0.40 -2.74 1.22
C LEU A 66 0.82 -1.87 1.54
N ALA A 67 1.98 -2.50 1.67
CA ALA A 67 3.26 -1.82 1.81
C ALA A 67 3.99 -1.82 0.46
N TRP A 68 3.92 -0.70 -0.25
CA TRP A 68 4.63 -0.48 -1.51
C TRP A 68 6.05 0.01 -1.23
N SER A 69 7.03 -0.70 -1.75
CA SER A 69 8.45 -0.38 -1.61
C SER A 69 9.20 -0.69 -2.91
N PRO A 70 9.11 0.19 -3.93
CA PRO A 70 9.72 -0.09 -5.22
C PRO A 70 11.23 -0.19 -5.12
N ASP A 71 11.84 -1.07 -5.92
CA ASP A 71 13.27 -1.31 -5.79
C ASP A 71 14.16 -0.12 -6.13
N ASP A 72 13.65 0.75 -7.00
CA ASP A 72 14.26 2.01 -7.42
C ASP A 72 14.24 3.09 -6.30
N SER A 73 13.61 2.82 -5.16
CA SER A 73 13.60 3.73 -4.02
C SER A 73 14.96 3.81 -3.32
N GLY A 74 15.28 4.97 -2.75
CA GLY A 74 16.48 5.14 -1.93
C GLY A 74 16.50 4.18 -0.73
N VAL A 75 17.68 3.68 -0.37
CA VAL A 75 17.86 2.74 0.76
C VAL A 75 17.35 3.33 2.08
N LYS A 76 17.62 4.61 2.34
CA LYS A 76 17.18 5.32 3.56
C LYS A 76 15.65 5.33 3.72
N PRO A 77 14.86 5.82 2.74
CA PRO A 77 13.40 5.78 2.86
C PRO A 77 12.87 4.35 2.96
N LYS A 78 13.41 3.36 2.22
CA LYS A 78 13.01 1.95 2.39
C LYS A 78 13.16 1.48 3.83
N MET A 79 14.32 1.74 4.45
CA MET A 79 14.62 1.32 5.81
C MET A 79 13.70 1.99 6.84
N VAL A 80 13.44 3.29 6.68
CA VAL A 80 12.54 4.06 7.57
C VAL A 80 11.11 3.56 7.44
N TYR A 81 10.62 3.35 6.21
CA TYR A 81 9.31 2.79 5.98
C TYR A 81 9.26 1.40 6.63
N ALA A 82 10.09 0.45 6.24
CA ALA A 82 10.10 -0.90 6.82
C ALA A 82 10.10 -0.89 8.37
N SER A 83 10.90 -0.03 9.00
CA SER A 83 10.95 0.12 10.46
C SER A 83 9.67 0.68 11.09
N SER A 84 8.96 1.55 10.37
CA SER A 84 7.70 2.16 10.80
C SER A 84 6.47 1.31 10.47
N LYS A 85 6.61 0.26 9.65
CA LYS A 85 5.53 -0.62 9.22
C LYS A 85 4.83 -1.24 10.44
N ASP A 86 5.59 -1.79 11.38
CA ASP A 86 5.02 -2.43 12.57
C ASP A 86 4.30 -1.45 13.50
N SER A 87 4.80 -0.23 13.65
CA SER A 87 4.10 0.82 14.40
C SER A 87 2.79 1.22 13.75
N LEU A 88 2.75 1.32 12.42
CA LEU A 88 1.54 1.65 11.67
C LEU A 88 0.50 0.52 11.76
N LYS A 89 0.93 -0.73 11.57
CA LYS A 89 0.08 -1.91 11.73
C LYS A 89 -0.55 -1.97 13.12
N LYS A 90 0.20 -1.70 14.18
CA LYS A 90 -0.33 -1.66 15.56
C LYS A 90 -1.32 -0.51 15.80
N SER A 91 -1.28 0.53 14.98
CA SER A 91 -2.20 1.68 15.09
C SER A 91 -3.45 1.50 14.21
N LEU A 92 -3.35 0.66 13.17
CA LEU A 92 -4.44 0.31 12.28
C LEU A 92 -5.04 -1.03 12.72
N ASP A 93 -6.01 -1.00 13.61
CA ASP A 93 -6.81 -2.19 13.92
C ASP A 93 -7.84 -2.44 12.81
N GLY A 94 -7.99 -3.70 12.38
CA GLY A 94 -9.06 -4.14 11.46
C GLY A 94 -8.65 -4.56 10.05
N PHE A 95 -7.37 -4.51 9.67
CA PHE A 95 -6.91 -5.15 8.44
C PHE A 95 -6.74 -6.66 8.67
N THR A 96 -7.10 -7.46 7.66
CA THR A 96 -7.03 -8.94 7.73
C THR A 96 -5.71 -9.48 7.19
N HIS A 97 -5.16 -8.81 6.17
CA HIS A 97 -3.93 -9.24 5.50
C HIS A 97 -2.99 -8.06 5.24
N ASP A 98 -1.68 -8.33 5.29
CA ASP A 98 -0.65 -7.38 4.89
C ASP A 98 0.16 -7.91 3.71
N PHE A 99 0.34 -7.08 2.68
CA PHE A 99 1.14 -7.39 1.50
C PHE A 99 2.36 -6.50 1.43
N GLN A 100 3.45 -7.08 0.97
CA GLN A 100 4.68 -6.35 0.61
C GLN A 100 4.80 -6.40 -0.89
N LEU A 101 4.84 -5.21 -1.50
CA LEU A 101 4.77 -5.03 -2.94
C LEU A 101 6.03 -4.27 -3.35
N ASN A 102 6.84 -4.86 -4.21
CA ASN A 102 8.07 -4.23 -4.70
C ASN A 102 7.96 -3.93 -6.20
N GLU A 103 7.16 -4.71 -6.91
CA GLU A 103 6.98 -4.64 -8.36
C GLU A 103 5.53 -4.31 -8.73
N PRO A 104 5.30 -3.61 -9.85
CA PRO A 104 3.95 -3.22 -10.28
C PRO A 104 3.03 -4.41 -10.60
N GLU A 105 3.59 -5.60 -10.74
CA GLU A 105 2.89 -6.87 -10.93
C GLU A 105 2.36 -7.43 -9.60
N ASP A 106 3.02 -7.14 -8.48
CA ASP A 106 2.57 -7.59 -7.14
C ASP A 106 1.23 -6.97 -6.75
N ILE A 107 0.96 -5.75 -7.23
CA ILE A 107 -0.27 -4.99 -6.97
C ILE A 107 -1.39 -5.28 -7.98
N GLU A 108 -1.29 -6.36 -8.75
CA GLU A 108 -2.41 -6.75 -9.59
C GLU A 108 -3.61 -7.21 -8.75
N TYR A 109 -4.81 -6.82 -9.18
CA TYR A 109 -6.05 -7.15 -8.48
C TYR A 109 -6.20 -8.65 -8.29
N ASP A 110 -5.95 -9.43 -9.35
CA ASP A 110 -6.04 -10.89 -9.33
C ASP A 110 -5.03 -11.51 -8.35
N SER A 111 -3.80 -11.01 -8.31
CA SER A 111 -2.76 -11.45 -7.38
C SER A 111 -3.18 -11.25 -5.92
N ILE A 112 -3.74 -10.09 -5.59
CA ILE A 112 -4.18 -9.81 -4.21
C ILE A 112 -5.43 -10.62 -3.88
N VAL A 113 -6.43 -10.63 -4.77
CA VAL A 113 -7.67 -11.39 -4.59
C VAL A 113 -7.38 -12.88 -4.37
N LYS A 114 -6.46 -13.49 -5.14
CA LYS A 114 -6.05 -14.89 -4.92
C LYS A 114 -5.47 -15.16 -3.55
N ASN A 115 -4.76 -14.20 -2.96
CA ASN A 115 -4.15 -14.36 -1.64
C ASN A 115 -5.13 -14.08 -0.50
N ILE A 116 -6.20 -13.33 -0.74
CA ILE A 116 -7.23 -13.02 0.27
C ILE A 116 -8.52 -13.83 0.08
N SER A 117 -8.68 -14.57 -1.03
CA SER A 117 -9.85 -15.41 -1.31
C SER A 117 -9.92 -16.65 -0.42
#